data_AF-W4V4R8-F1
#
_entry.id   AF-W4V4R8-F1
#
_cell.length_a   1.000
_cell.length_b   1.000
_cell.length_c   1.000
_cell.angle_alpha   90.00
_cell.angle_beta   90.00
_cell.angle_gamma   90.00
#
_symmetry.space_group_name_H-M   'P 1'
#
loop_
_entity.id
_entity.type
_entity.pdbx_description
1 polymer ?
#
loop_
_entity_poly.entity_id
_entity_poly.type
_entity_poly.pdbx_seq_one_letter_code
_entity_poly.pdbx_strand_id
1 'polypeptide(L)'
;MFSVKAKGLCNLYRILDKKELKIAMAFSSISGRFGNEAQIDYCAANSFVNSFMSMVGAAYKDIYSLSLAWSGWKDLGMAWRNEFIKINSEEMGLHLIEPERGTNEFINILTGGLDSKEVVISRGLGALANNKVMDENLDDRPMIDWVSKKDGRIEKVFKVVSVKRDAIFDHHRLGTVPLAPAVAFMELGAETLSLMSGKNGQFCFRNISIDKPLKLFHEEPREVIALIHQKEGTESFDMETYTYLNSRFGISKLIGLNSMNVSGNLGEYRHLLEMMKIENEPMEEGFTSESLKAFLQKNSNSINLGTLFIDEKKENNIYRRNKNGAVFSVVLPEEELINKKYNLDKLLINPAFADSIFQVCGLHSQFESEVVFLPWQVEEFGVVKAPKERMRYKAYSVLKHKDDEIKVYDAIMVNEKNEVCYYAKNVKMRVIHS
;
A
#
# COMPACT_ATOMS: atom_id res chain seq x y z
N MET A 1 -25.37 -1.54 -4.15
CA MET A 1 -26.09 -2.83 -3.93
C MET A 1 -27.16 -2.77 -2.84
N PHE A 2 -26.91 -2.04 -1.75
CA PHE A 2 -27.79 -1.92 -0.58
C PHE A 2 -29.28 -1.70 -0.86
N SER A 3 -29.62 -0.66 -1.64
CA SER A 3 -31.01 -0.24 -1.87
C SER A 3 -31.87 -1.32 -2.52
N VAL A 4 -31.30 -2.18 -3.37
CA VAL A 4 -32.04 -3.21 -4.10
C VAL A 4 -32.54 -4.29 -3.14
N LYS A 5 -31.64 -4.86 -2.31
CA LYS A 5 -32.00 -5.89 -1.33
C LYS A 5 -32.91 -5.33 -0.24
N ALA A 6 -32.55 -4.17 0.32
CA ALA A 6 -33.30 -3.59 1.43
C ALA A 6 -34.72 -3.18 1.03
N LYS A 7 -34.88 -2.45 -0.10
CA LYS A 7 -36.21 -2.03 -0.56
C LYS A 7 -37.07 -3.21 -0.98
N GLY A 8 -36.50 -4.20 -1.66
CA GLY A 8 -37.22 -5.42 -2.06
C GLY A 8 -37.83 -6.14 -0.86
N LEU A 9 -37.02 -6.39 0.17
CA LEU A 9 -37.47 -7.05 1.39
C LEU A 9 -38.52 -6.22 2.14
N CYS A 10 -38.29 -4.91 2.30
CA CYS A 10 -39.27 -4.01 2.94
C CYS A 10 -40.61 -3.98 2.19
N ASN A 11 -40.59 -4.00 0.86
CA ASN A 11 -41.81 -3.99 0.05
C ASN A 11 -42.59 -5.29 0.19
N LEU A 12 -41.91 -6.45 0.12
CA LEU A 12 -42.53 -7.76 0.37
C LEU A 12 -43.14 -7.82 1.78
N TYR A 13 -42.38 -7.38 2.78
CA TYR A 13 -42.86 -7.31 4.14
C TYR A 13 -44.10 -6.42 4.27
N ARG A 14 -44.23 -5.30 3.54
CA ARG A 14 -45.42 -4.45 3.61
C ARG A 14 -46.67 -5.11 3.03
N ILE A 15 -46.55 -5.79 1.89
CA ILE A 15 -47.70 -6.28 1.13
C ILE A 15 -48.25 -7.63 1.63
N LEU A 16 -47.42 -8.46 2.28
CA LEU A 16 -47.84 -9.79 2.72
C LEU A 16 -48.70 -9.71 3.99
N ASP A 17 -49.76 -10.50 4.10
CA ASP A 17 -50.49 -10.63 5.37
C ASP A 17 -49.71 -11.51 6.36
N LYS A 18 -49.37 -10.94 7.51
CA LYS A 18 -48.56 -11.60 8.55
C LYS A 18 -49.36 -12.63 9.34
N LYS A 19 -50.70 -12.60 9.24
CA LYS A 19 -51.57 -13.61 9.85
C LYS A 19 -51.59 -14.91 9.04
N GLU A 20 -51.45 -14.80 7.72
CA GLU A 20 -51.46 -15.94 6.79
C GLU A 20 -50.06 -16.47 6.48
N LEU A 21 -49.03 -15.61 6.55
CA LEU A 21 -47.66 -15.99 6.27
C LEU A 21 -47.15 -17.03 7.27
N LYS A 22 -46.69 -18.19 6.78
CA LYS A 22 -46.15 -19.26 7.62
C LYS A 22 -44.62 -19.29 7.64
N ILE A 23 -43.99 -18.96 6.51
CA ILE A 23 -42.54 -19.03 6.34
C ILE A 23 -42.06 -17.77 5.63
N ALA A 24 -41.01 -17.16 6.16
CA ALA A 24 -40.27 -16.08 5.52
C ALA A 24 -38.78 -16.46 5.56
N MET A 25 -38.16 -16.66 4.39
CA MET A 25 -36.75 -17.02 4.32
C MET A 25 -36.00 -16.10 3.36
N ALA A 26 -34.85 -15.60 3.81
CA ALA A 26 -34.00 -14.73 3.01
C ALA A 26 -32.64 -15.38 2.72
N PHE A 27 -32.15 -15.21 1.49
CA PHE A 27 -30.79 -15.57 1.13
C PHE A 27 -29.87 -14.36 1.24
N SER A 28 -28.96 -14.46 2.19
CA SER A 28 -27.95 -13.48 2.54
C SER A 28 -26.56 -14.03 2.27
N SER A 29 -25.54 -13.30 2.69
CA SER A 29 -24.14 -13.68 2.53
C SER A 29 -23.42 -13.63 3.87
N ILE A 30 -22.45 -14.53 4.04
CA ILE A 30 -21.52 -14.56 5.18
C ILE A 30 -20.84 -13.20 5.41
N SER A 31 -20.62 -12.43 4.33
CA SER A 31 -20.08 -11.07 4.36
C SER A 31 -20.94 -10.07 5.14
N GLY A 32 -22.25 -10.31 5.27
CA GLY A 32 -23.13 -9.45 6.08
C GLY A 32 -22.89 -9.59 7.59
N ARG A 33 -22.32 -10.73 8.01
CA ARG A 33 -22.02 -11.02 9.42
C ARG A 33 -20.56 -10.72 9.77
N PHE A 34 -19.63 -11.10 8.90
CA PHE A 34 -18.19 -11.01 9.15
C PHE A 34 -17.49 -9.89 8.39
N GLY A 35 -18.20 -9.18 7.52
CA GLY A 35 -17.60 -8.23 6.59
C GLY A 35 -16.96 -8.92 5.38
N ASN A 36 -16.63 -8.12 4.38
CA ASN A 36 -15.82 -8.50 3.24
C ASN A 36 -15.14 -7.24 2.69
N GLU A 37 -13.82 -7.30 2.50
CA GLU A 37 -13.00 -6.19 2.05
C GLU A 37 -13.49 -5.68 0.68
N ALA A 38 -13.41 -4.36 0.48
CA ALA A 38 -13.87 -3.66 -0.73
C ALA A 38 -15.37 -3.84 -1.11
N GLN A 39 -16.21 -4.44 -0.25
CA GLN A 39 -17.63 -4.72 -0.53
C GLN A 39 -18.59 -4.16 0.54
N ILE A 40 -18.28 -2.99 1.11
CA ILE A 40 -19.01 -2.39 2.23
C ILE A 40 -20.52 -2.30 1.96
N ASP A 41 -20.92 -1.86 0.76
CA ASP A 41 -22.34 -1.68 0.41
C ASP A 41 -23.09 -3.02 0.25
N TYR A 42 -22.39 -4.10 -0.11
CA TYR A 42 -22.91 -5.46 -0.13
C TYR A 42 -23.00 -6.05 1.28
N CYS A 43 -21.96 -5.87 2.10
CA CYS A 43 -21.94 -6.30 3.50
C CYS A 43 -23.09 -5.66 4.27
N ALA A 44 -23.24 -4.34 4.16
CA ALA A 44 -24.34 -3.61 4.78
C ALA A 44 -25.72 -4.14 4.31
N ALA A 45 -25.87 -4.47 3.03
CA ALA A 45 -27.13 -4.98 2.48
C ALA A 45 -27.52 -6.33 3.11
N ASN A 46 -26.55 -7.24 3.21
CA ASN A 46 -26.77 -8.58 3.77
C ASN A 46 -26.92 -8.52 5.29
N SER A 47 -26.20 -7.63 5.98
CA SER A 47 -26.38 -7.37 7.40
C SER A 47 -27.80 -6.86 7.71
N PHE A 48 -28.29 -5.90 6.91
CA PHE A 48 -29.67 -5.41 7.01
C PHE A 48 -30.69 -6.55 6.83
N VAL A 49 -30.51 -7.41 5.82
CA VAL A 49 -31.39 -8.57 5.60
C VAL A 49 -31.39 -9.50 6.83
N ASN A 50 -30.22 -9.80 7.38
CA ASN A 50 -30.11 -10.68 8.56
C ASN A 50 -30.86 -10.10 9.77
N SER A 51 -30.63 -8.82 10.08
CA SER A 51 -31.33 -8.13 11.17
C SER A 51 -32.83 -8.00 10.92
N PHE A 52 -33.24 -7.76 9.67
CA PHE A 52 -34.66 -7.63 9.32
C PHE A 52 -35.41 -8.96 9.51
N MET A 53 -34.83 -10.09 9.09
CA MET A 53 -35.45 -11.40 9.30
C MET A 53 -35.55 -11.75 10.79
N SER A 54 -34.55 -11.37 11.59
CA SER A 54 -34.59 -11.51 13.04
C SER A 54 -35.73 -10.69 13.65
N MET A 55 -35.91 -9.43 13.24
CA MET A 55 -37.02 -8.58 13.65
C MET A 55 -38.38 -9.21 13.32
N VAL A 56 -38.57 -9.75 12.11
CA VAL A 56 -39.83 -10.42 11.71
C VAL A 56 -40.14 -11.60 12.63
N GLY A 57 -39.15 -12.46 12.89
CA GLY A 57 -39.33 -13.63 13.75
C GLY A 57 -39.55 -13.29 15.22
N ALA A 58 -39.04 -12.14 15.69
CA ALA A 58 -39.31 -11.64 17.04
C ALA A 58 -40.72 -11.02 17.15
N ALA A 59 -41.19 -10.35 16.11
CA ALA A 59 -42.50 -9.69 16.07
C ALA A 59 -43.67 -10.67 15.89
N TYR A 60 -43.47 -11.77 15.15
CA TYR A 60 -44.53 -12.73 14.83
C TYR A 60 -44.08 -14.17 15.11
N LYS A 61 -44.53 -14.71 16.25
CA LYS A 61 -44.15 -16.05 16.70
C LYS A 61 -44.64 -17.18 15.78
N ASP A 62 -45.72 -16.96 15.06
CA ASP A 62 -46.31 -17.93 14.13
C ASP A 62 -45.64 -17.93 12.75
N ILE A 63 -44.67 -17.04 12.51
CA ILE A 63 -43.91 -16.96 11.26
C ILE A 63 -42.53 -17.58 11.47
N TYR A 64 -42.25 -18.65 10.72
CA TYR A 64 -40.90 -19.18 10.64
C TYR A 64 -40.01 -18.25 9.81
N SER A 65 -39.31 -17.34 10.49
CA SER A 65 -38.45 -16.32 9.87
C SER A 65 -36.97 -16.67 10.01
N LEU A 66 -36.27 -16.82 8.88
CA LEU A 66 -34.87 -17.24 8.84
C LEU A 66 -34.06 -16.48 7.77
N SER A 67 -32.86 -16.01 8.14
CA SER A 67 -31.84 -15.58 7.17
C SER A 67 -30.76 -16.65 7.02
N LEU A 68 -30.46 -17.02 5.78
CA LEU A 68 -29.39 -17.95 5.43
C LEU A 68 -28.20 -17.19 4.86
N ALA A 69 -27.11 -17.10 5.62
CA ALA A 69 -25.88 -16.41 5.23
C ALA A 69 -24.92 -17.41 4.55
N TRP A 70 -24.90 -17.40 3.22
CA TRP A 70 -24.08 -18.31 2.41
C TRP A 70 -22.65 -17.80 2.25
N SER A 71 -21.67 -18.71 2.36
CA SER A 71 -20.31 -18.49 1.85
C SER A 71 -20.26 -18.61 0.32
N GLY A 72 -19.06 -18.52 -0.27
CA GLY A 72 -18.90 -18.57 -1.71
C GLY A 72 -19.35 -19.92 -2.31
N TRP A 73 -19.99 -19.89 -3.47
CA TRP A 73 -20.40 -21.09 -4.21
C TRP A 73 -19.28 -21.57 -5.14
N LYS A 74 -19.13 -22.89 -5.25
CA LYS A 74 -18.28 -23.56 -6.23
C LYS A 74 -19.04 -23.70 -7.55
N ASP A 75 -18.32 -23.64 -8.67
CA ASP A 75 -18.85 -23.83 -10.03
C ASP A 75 -19.88 -22.78 -10.53
N LEU A 76 -20.35 -21.88 -9.65
CA LEU A 76 -21.34 -20.85 -9.97
C LEU A 76 -21.30 -19.62 -9.06
N GLY A 77 -22.07 -18.60 -9.42
CA GLY A 77 -22.23 -17.38 -8.60
C GLY A 77 -21.04 -16.42 -8.66
N MET A 78 -21.11 -15.36 -7.85
CA MET A 78 -20.13 -14.27 -7.87
C MET A 78 -18.75 -14.71 -7.37
N ALA A 79 -18.70 -15.64 -6.41
CA ALA A 79 -17.44 -16.15 -5.85
C ALA A 79 -16.65 -16.97 -6.87
N TRP A 80 -17.30 -17.88 -7.61
CA TRP A 80 -16.63 -18.70 -8.63
C TRP A 80 -16.15 -17.92 -9.86
N ARG A 81 -16.83 -16.81 -10.19
CA ARG A 81 -16.42 -15.90 -11.28
C ARG A 81 -15.18 -15.09 -10.94
N ASN A 82 -14.78 -15.06 -9.66
CA ASN A 82 -13.54 -14.44 -9.22
C ASN A 82 -12.41 -15.48 -9.27
N GLU A 83 -11.50 -15.33 -10.23
CA GLU A 83 -10.42 -16.27 -10.50
C GLU A 83 -9.43 -16.41 -9.33
N PHE A 84 -9.23 -15.34 -8.56
CA PHE A 84 -8.43 -15.37 -7.32
C PHE A 84 -9.10 -16.21 -6.22
N ILE A 85 -10.41 -16.00 -5.99
CA ILE A 85 -11.18 -16.81 -5.04
C ILE A 85 -11.18 -18.28 -5.49
N LYS A 86 -11.33 -18.56 -6.78
CA LYS A 86 -11.37 -19.92 -7.32
C LYS A 86 -10.05 -20.68 -7.11
N ILE A 87 -8.91 -20.02 -7.26
CA ILE A 87 -7.58 -20.65 -7.13
C ILE A 87 -7.17 -20.72 -5.65
N ASN A 88 -7.48 -19.70 -4.86
CA ASN A 88 -6.92 -19.54 -3.51
C ASN A 88 -7.93 -19.81 -2.38
N SER A 89 -9.18 -20.18 -2.69
CA SER A 89 -10.24 -20.38 -1.67
C SER A 89 -9.85 -21.34 -0.54
N GLU A 90 -9.10 -22.39 -0.87
CA GLU A 90 -8.68 -23.41 0.11
C GLU A 90 -7.55 -22.88 1.00
N GLU A 91 -6.56 -22.20 0.43
CA GLU A 91 -5.46 -21.55 1.16
C GLU A 91 -5.95 -20.39 2.04
N MET A 92 -7.01 -19.70 1.61
CA MET A 92 -7.67 -18.61 2.35
C MET A 92 -8.65 -19.11 3.45
N GLY A 93 -8.82 -20.43 3.61
CA GLY A 93 -9.80 -21.01 4.54
C GLY A 93 -11.27 -20.67 4.19
N LEU A 94 -11.52 -20.20 2.97
CA LEU A 94 -12.81 -19.84 2.38
C LEU A 94 -13.28 -20.97 1.47
N HIS A 95 -13.52 -22.16 2.04
CA HIS A 95 -13.95 -23.31 1.24
C HIS A 95 -15.31 -23.04 0.56
N LEU A 96 -15.31 -23.14 -0.77
CA LEU A 96 -16.51 -22.93 -1.57
C LEU A 96 -17.50 -24.09 -1.45
N ILE A 97 -18.78 -23.76 -1.48
CA ILE A 97 -19.90 -24.70 -1.31
C ILE A 97 -20.27 -25.29 -2.67
N GLU A 98 -20.21 -26.62 -2.79
CA GLU A 98 -20.79 -27.33 -3.93
C GLU A 98 -22.32 -27.08 -4.01
N PRO A 99 -22.87 -26.77 -5.20
CA PRO A 99 -24.31 -26.50 -5.36
C PRO A 99 -25.23 -27.60 -4.83
N GLU A 100 -24.88 -28.86 -5.10
CA GLU A 100 -25.63 -30.03 -4.61
C GLU A 100 -25.64 -30.07 -3.08
N ARG A 101 -24.47 -29.85 -2.45
CA ARG A 101 -24.33 -29.83 -1.00
C ARG A 101 -25.11 -28.69 -0.36
N GLY A 102 -25.02 -27.47 -0.92
CA GLY A 102 -25.79 -26.33 -0.42
C GLY A 102 -27.30 -26.52 -0.59
N THR A 103 -27.74 -27.17 -1.67
CA THR A 103 -29.16 -27.50 -1.89
C THR A 103 -29.65 -28.51 -0.85
N ASN A 104 -28.89 -29.58 -0.60
CA ASN A 104 -29.24 -30.56 0.42
C ASN A 104 -29.32 -29.93 1.82
N GLU A 105 -28.39 -29.03 2.15
CA GLU A 105 -28.39 -28.34 3.44
C GLU A 105 -29.60 -27.39 3.59
N PHE A 106 -29.98 -26.69 2.52
CA PHE A 106 -31.20 -25.88 2.51
C PHE A 106 -32.45 -26.72 2.80
N ILE A 107 -32.58 -27.90 2.18
CA ILE A 107 -33.70 -28.81 2.44
C ILE A 107 -33.68 -29.28 3.90
N ASN A 108 -32.52 -29.69 4.41
CA ASN A 108 -32.36 -30.11 5.81
C ASN A 108 -32.80 -29.00 6.78
N ILE A 109 -32.40 -27.75 6.54
CA ILE A 109 -32.79 -26.61 7.37
C ILE A 109 -34.30 -26.37 7.30
N LEU A 110 -34.87 -26.44 6.10
CA LEU A 110 -36.30 -26.22 5.87
C LEU A 110 -37.17 -27.27 6.56
N THR A 111 -36.71 -28.53 6.62
CA THR A 111 -37.47 -29.64 7.23
C THR A 111 -37.10 -29.91 8.69
N GLY A 112 -35.95 -29.43 9.15
CA GLY A 112 -35.33 -29.82 10.42
C GLY A 112 -35.83 -29.09 11.67
N GLY A 113 -36.70 -28.09 11.52
CA GLY A 113 -37.30 -27.39 12.67
C GLY A 113 -36.33 -26.56 13.51
N LEU A 114 -35.26 -26.02 12.90
CA LEU A 114 -34.26 -25.17 13.57
C LEU A 114 -34.87 -23.87 14.11
N ASP A 115 -34.86 -23.67 15.43
CA ASP A 115 -35.28 -22.40 16.07
C ASP A 115 -34.11 -21.39 16.11
N SER A 116 -33.67 -20.95 14.93
CA SER A 116 -32.72 -19.84 14.78
C SER A 116 -33.28 -18.78 13.84
N LYS A 117 -32.81 -17.53 14.01
CA LYS A 117 -33.16 -16.41 13.11
C LYS A 117 -32.11 -16.17 12.03
N GLU A 118 -30.90 -16.68 12.23
CA GLU A 118 -29.79 -16.61 11.28
C GLU A 118 -29.02 -17.93 11.29
N VAL A 119 -28.73 -18.49 10.13
CA VAL A 119 -27.86 -19.65 9.96
C VAL A 119 -26.78 -19.32 8.94
N VAL A 120 -25.53 -19.54 9.31
CA VAL A 120 -24.38 -19.42 8.41
C VAL A 120 -24.12 -20.78 7.79
N ILE A 121 -24.20 -20.87 6.47
CA ILE A 121 -23.77 -22.05 5.73
C ILE A 121 -22.39 -21.78 5.15
N SER A 122 -21.41 -22.53 5.61
CA SER A 122 -20.03 -22.46 5.13
C SER A 122 -19.37 -23.83 5.20
N ARG A 123 -18.40 -24.08 4.32
CA ARG A 123 -17.55 -25.27 4.37
C ARG A 123 -16.29 -25.03 5.24
N GLY A 124 -16.45 -24.28 6.33
CA GLY A 124 -15.38 -23.89 7.25
C GLY A 124 -15.46 -22.42 7.64
N LEU A 125 -15.06 -22.11 8.87
CA LEU A 125 -15.07 -20.74 9.42
C LEU A 125 -13.68 -20.29 9.89
N GLY A 126 -12.62 -21.08 9.68
CA GLY A 126 -11.32 -20.89 10.32
C GLY A 126 -10.71 -19.49 10.14
N ALA A 127 -10.74 -18.95 8.92
CA ALA A 127 -10.27 -17.59 8.64
C ALA A 127 -11.23 -16.51 9.16
N LEU A 128 -12.54 -16.73 9.12
CA LEU A 128 -13.56 -15.73 9.48
C LEU A 128 -13.83 -15.65 10.98
N ALA A 129 -13.56 -16.73 11.73
CA ALA A 129 -13.69 -16.79 13.18
C ALA A 129 -12.48 -16.15 13.90
N ASN A 130 -11.30 -16.14 13.26
CA ASN A 130 -10.06 -15.60 13.82
C ASN A 130 -9.65 -14.23 13.26
N ASN A 131 -10.19 -13.80 12.11
CA ASN A 131 -9.98 -12.45 11.58
C ASN A 131 -10.80 -11.43 12.38
N LYS A 132 -10.36 -11.11 13.60
CA LYS A 132 -10.67 -9.79 14.13
C LYS A 132 -9.85 -8.80 13.31
N VAL A 133 -10.52 -8.06 12.43
CA VAL A 133 -10.05 -6.71 12.06
C VAL A 133 -10.07 -5.94 13.37
N MET A 134 -8.94 -5.94 14.09
CA MET A 134 -8.80 -5.18 15.32
C MET A 134 -8.47 -3.75 14.92
N ASP A 135 -9.20 -2.84 15.56
CA ASP A 135 -8.95 -1.42 15.68
C ASP A 135 -7.62 -1.25 16.46
N GLU A 136 -6.47 -1.53 15.82
CA GLU A 136 -5.21 -1.01 16.32
C GLU A 136 -5.29 0.52 16.24
N ASN A 137 -4.73 1.21 17.24
CA ASN A 137 -4.63 2.66 17.17
C ASN A 137 -3.62 3.04 16.07
N LEU A 138 -4.10 3.11 14.84
CA LEU A 138 -3.36 3.43 13.63
C LEU A 138 -3.32 4.95 13.37
N ASP A 139 -3.86 5.77 14.28
CA ASP A 139 -3.89 7.23 14.10
C ASP A 139 -2.48 7.80 13.84
N ASP A 140 -1.43 7.14 14.33
CA ASP A 140 -0.02 7.53 14.15
C ASP A 140 0.72 6.75 13.04
N ARG A 141 -0.01 6.09 12.14
CA ARG A 141 0.53 5.27 11.04
C ARG A 141 -0.09 5.70 9.71
N PRO A 142 0.30 6.86 9.15
CA PRO A 142 -0.34 7.43 7.96
C PRO A 142 -0.24 6.53 6.73
N MET A 143 0.69 5.59 6.65
CA MET A 143 0.82 4.65 5.55
C MET A 143 0.07 3.33 5.77
N ILE A 144 -0.59 3.11 6.92
CA ILE A 144 -1.35 1.89 7.20
C ILE A 144 -2.81 2.24 7.47
N ASP A 145 -3.72 1.78 6.60
CA ASP A 145 -5.15 1.95 6.82
C ASP A 145 -5.73 0.79 7.67
N TRP A 146 -5.26 -0.45 7.48
CA TRP A 146 -5.58 -1.60 8.36
C TRP A 146 -4.58 -2.75 8.22
N VAL A 147 -4.68 -3.73 9.13
CA VAL A 147 -3.85 -4.94 9.16
C VAL A 147 -4.69 -6.20 9.28
N SER A 148 -4.19 -7.31 8.74
CA SER A 148 -4.69 -8.66 8.99
C SER A 148 -3.71 -9.42 9.87
N LYS A 149 -4.23 -10.06 10.92
CA LYS A 149 -3.43 -10.88 11.83
C LYS A 149 -3.83 -12.34 11.78
N LYS A 150 -2.83 -13.21 11.85
CA LYS A 150 -2.99 -14.66 12.01
C LYS A 150 -2.12 -15.11 13.17
N ASP A 151 -2.72 -15.82 14.12
CA ASP A 151 -2.04 -16.28 15.35
C ASP A 151 -1.33 -15.14 16.12
N GLY A 152 -1.95 -13.94 16.12
CA GLY A 152 -1.43 -12.74 16.78
C GLY A 152 -0.32 -12.01 16.00
N ARG A 153 0.15 -12.55 14.87
CA ARG A 153 1.19 -11.94 14.02
C ARG A 153 0.55 -11.21 12.84
N ILE A 154 1.10 -10.07 12.45
CA ILE A 154 0.67 -9.34 11.25
C ILE A 154 1.11 -10.14 10.02
N GLU A 155 0.16 -10.56 9.19
CA GLU A 155 0.40 -11.28 7.93
C GLU A 155 0.25 -10.34 6.73
N LYS A 156 -0.67 -9.37 6.82
CA LYS A 156 -0.93 -8.42 5.74
C LYS A 156 -1.14 -7.01 6.28
N VAL A 157 -0.70 -6.03 5.53
CA VAL A 157 -0.89 -4.60 5.80
C VAL A 157 -1.49 -3.95 4.56
N PHE A 158 -2.45 -3.04 4.75
CA PHE A 158 -3.22 -2.47 3.66
C PHE A 158 -3.17 -0.94 3.65
N LYS A 159 -3.12 -0.36 2.46
CA LYS A 159 -3.13 1.08 2.22
C LYS A 159 -3.89 1.42 0.94
N VAL A 160 -4.93 2.24 1.03
CA VAL A 160 -5.64 2.82 -0.11
C VAL A 160 -4.98 4.12 -0.54
N VAL A 161 -3.98 4.03 -1.39
CA VAL A 161 -3.25 5.20 -1.90
C VAL A 161 -4.16 6.13 -2.70
N SER A 162 -4.15 7.43 -2.41
CA SER A 162 -4.97 8.44 -3.10
C SER A 162 -4.29 9.81 -3.14
N VAL A 163 -4.21 10.45 -4.32
CA VAL A 163 -3.68 11.83 -4.43
C VAL A 163 -4.49 12.86 -3.64
N LYS A 164 -5.77 12.58 -3.38
CA LYS A 164 -6.63 13.51 -2.63
C LYS A 164 -6.30 13.51 -1.14
N ARG A 165 -5.84 12.39 -0.61
CA ARG A 165 -5.58 12.17 0.82
C ARG A 165 -4.09 12.23 1.15
N ASP A 166 -3.27 11.63 0.30
CA ASP A 166 -1.87 11.33 0.57
C ASP A 166 -0.99 12.21 -0.34
N ALA A 167 -0.51 13.35 0.19
CA ALA A 167 0.18 14.37 -0.61
C ALA A 167 1.44 13.87 -1.34
N ILE A 168 2.13 12.87 -0.77
CA ILE A 168 3.32 12.27 -1.37
C ILE A 168 3.06 11.68 -2.76
N PHE A 169 1.86 11.16 -3.00
CA PHE A 169 1.50 10.59 -4.31
C PHE A 169 1.03 11.66 -5.29
N ASP A 170 0.51 12.78 -4.81
CA ASP A 170 0.12 13.91 -5.65
C ASP A 170 1.35 14.66 -6.18
N HIS A 171 2.37 14.81 -5.34
CA HIS A 171 3.59 15.57 -5.64
C HIS A 171 4.69 14.72 -6.28
N HIS A 172 4.45 13.44 -6.59
CA HIS A 172 5.40 12.59 -7.31
C HIS A 172 4.75 12.01 -8.57
N ARG A 173 5.10 12.56 -9.74
CA ARG A 173 4.44 12.23 -11.01
C ARG A 173 5.45 11.80 -12.08
N LEU A 174 5.01 10.91 -12.98
CA LEU A 174 5.72 10.60 -14.22
C LEU A 174 4.97 11.29 -15.36
N GLY A 175 5.55 12.34 -15.91
CA GLY A 175 4.81 13.32 -16.72
C GLY A 175 3.68 13.93 -15.88
N THR A 176 2.43 13.64 -16.25
CA THR A 176 1.24 14.08 -15.50
C THR A 176 0.64 13.00 -14.61
N VAL A 177 1.09 11.75 -14.72
CA VAL A 177 0.47 10.61 -14.03
C VAL A 177 1.08 10.44 -12.64
N PRO A 178 0.28 10.43 -11.54
CA PRO A 178 0.79 10.10 -10.22
C PRO A 178 1.46 8.74 -10.20
N LEU A 179 2.65 8.69 -9.60
CA LEU A 179 3.48 7.51 -9.51
C LEU A 179 3.94 7.35 -8.06
N ALA A 180 3.68 6.20 -7.45
CA ALA A 180 4.16 5.92 -6.11
C ALA A 180 5.69 5.89 -6.06
N PRO A 181 6.33 6.71 -5.21
CA PRO A 181 7.77 6.64 -5.02
C PRO A 181 8.14 5.43 -4.15
N ALA A 182 9.33 4.86 -4.37
CA ALA A 182 9.79 3.67 -3.63
C ALA A 182 9.84 3.90 -2.11
N VAL A 183 10.24 5.11 -1.70
CA VAL A 183 10.27 5.56 -0.31
C VAL A 183 8.92 5.52 0.40
N ALA A 184 7.80 5.62 -0.32
CA ALA A 184 6.47 5.47 0.30
C ALA A 184 6.24 4.04 0.80
N PHE A 185 6.72 3.03 0.06
CA PHE A 185 6.67 1.64 0.49
C PHE A 185 7.68 1.36 1.61
N MET A 186 8.79 2.09 1.66
CA MET A 186 9.72 2.01 2.79
C MET A 186 9.11 2.58 4.08
N GLU A 187 8.36 3.69 4.02
CA GLU A 187 7.60 4.19 5.19
C GLU A 187 6.55 3.15 5.64
N LEU A 188 5.80 2.54 4.70
CA LEU A 188 4.89 1.43 5.01
C LEU A 188 5.60 0.28 5.75
N GLY A 189 6.81 -0.09 5.31
CA GLY A 189 7.64 -1.08 5.99
C GLY A 189 8.09 -0.64 7.39
N ALA A 190 8.55 0.61 7.54
CA ALA A 190 8.96 1.16 8.83
C ALA A 190 7.80 1.20 9.84
N GLU A 191 6.63 1.65 9.40
CA GLU A 191 5.40 1.69 10.20
C GLU A 191 4.99 0.28 10.63
N THR A 192 5.08 -0.70 9.71
CA THR A 192 4.80 -2.11 10.00
C THR A 192 5.77 -2.68 11.04
N LEU A 193 7.08 -2.42 10.89
CA LEU A 193 8.09 -2.85 11.87
C LEU A 193 7.85 -2.23 13.25
N SER A 194 7.49 -0.95 13.27
CA SER A 194 7.18 -0.22 14.49
C SER A 194 5.94 -0.80 15.18
N LEU A 195 4.88 -1.15 14.43
CA LEU A 195 3.71 -1.85 14.98
C LEU A 195 4.05 -3.23 15.55
N MET A 196 4.93 -3.99 14.89
CA MET A 196 5.29 -5.34 15.32
C MET A 196 6.22 -5.37 16.55
N SER A 197 7.12 -4.39 16.68
CA SER A 197 8.23 -4.44 17.64
C SER A 197 8.26 -3.28 18.65
N GLY A 198 7.43 -2.26 18.45
CA GLY A 198 7.49 -1.00 19.21
C GLY A 198 8.73 -0.15 18.91
N LYS A 199 9.62 -0.58 18.01
CA LYS A 199 10.83 0.19 17.65
C LYS A 199 10.46 1.47 16.91
N ASN A 200 11.07 2.57 17.32
CA ASN A 200 11.04 3.85 16.66
C ASN A 200 12.48 4.36 16.52
N GLY A 201 12.82 4.98 15.39
CA GLY A 201 14.12 5.63 15.19
C GLY A 201 14.84 5.17 13.92
N GLN A 202 15.62 4.09 14.02
CA GLN A 202 16.44 3.60 12.92
C GLN A 202 15.76 2.49 12.13
N PHE A 203 15.90 2.56 10.81
CA PHE A 203 15.34 1.57 9.88
C PHE A 203 16.37 1.24 8.81
N CYS A 204 16.37 0.00 8.36
CA CYS A 204 17.21 -0.48 7.28
C CYS A 204 16.40 -1.36 6.35
N PHE A 205 16.47 -1.04 5.07
CA PHE A 205 15.77 -1.70 3.99
C PHE A 205 16.80 -2.38 3.09
N ARG A 206 16.71 -3.70 2.90
CA ARG A 206 17.67 -4.46 2.10
C ARG A 206 17.00 -5.15 0.94
N ASN A 207 17.78 -5.41 -0.11
CA ASN A 207 17.34 -6.11 -1.30
C ASN A 207 16.07 -5.48 -1.88
N ILE A 208 16.03 -4.14 -1.94
CA ILE A 208 14.88 -3.41 -2.47
C ILE A 208 14.81 -3.68 -3.96
N SER A 209 13.70 -4.22 -4.44
CA SER A 209 13.40 -4.37 -5.86
C SER A 209 12.14 -3.59 -6.22
N ILE A 210 12.22 -2.77 -7.26
CA ILE A 210 11.09 -2.03 -7.82
C ILE A 210 10.70 -2.73 -9.12
N ASP A 211 9.86 -3.75 -9.01
CA ASP A 211 9.50 -4.62 -10.13
C ASP A 211 8.56 -3.90 -11.09
N LYS A 212 7.53 -3.24 -10.55
CA LYS A 212 6.53 -2.51 -11.33
C LYS A 212 6.09 -1.22 -10.63
N PRO A 213 5.99 -0.11 -11.38
CA PRO A 213 5.51 1.15 -10.83
C PRO A 213 4.01 1.09 -10.49
N LEU A 214 3.61 1.59 -9.32
CA LEU A 214 2.20 1.84 -9.01
C LEU A 214 1.80 3.22 -9.56
N LYS A 215 1.07 3.22 -10.68
CA LYS A 215 0.53 4.42 -11.31
C LYS A 215 -0.94 4.61 -10.94
N LEU A 216 -1.34 5.82 -10.53
CA LEU A 216 -2.74 6.17 -10.28
C LEU A 216 -3.34 6.79 -11.55
N PHE A 217 -3.74 5.94 -12.50
CA PHE A 217 -4.40 6.41 -13.71
C PHE A 217 -5.70 7.14 -13.38
N HIS A 218 -5.94 8.27 -14.05
CA HIS A 218 -7.07 9.16 -13.79
C HIS A 218 -7.17 9.63 -12.33
N GLU A 219 -6.05 9.60 -11.58
CA GLU A 219 -5.99 9.96 -10.16
C GLU A 219 -6.93 9.12 -9.28
N GLU A 220 -7.30 7.93 -9.75
CA GLU A 220 -8.14 7.00 -9.00
C GLU A 220 -7.36 6.38 -7.85
N PRO A 221 -7.96 6.28 -6.64
CA PRO A 221 -7.36 5.56 -5.53
C PRO A 221 -7.05 4.11 -5.88
N ARG A 222 -5.96 3.59 -5.31
CA ARG A 222 -5.54 2.19 -5.48
C ARG A 222 -5.22 1.57 -4.14
N GLU A 223 -5.75 0.38 -3.93
CA GLU A 223 -5.38 -0.44 -2.78
C GLU A 223 -4.01 -1.08 -3.01
N VAL A 224 -3.18 -1.00 -1.99
CA VAL A 224 -1.89 -1.67 -1.86
C VAL A 224 -2.01 -2.66 -0.72
N ILE A 225 -1.56 -3.88 -0.98
CA ILE A 225 -1.49 -4.97 -0.01
C ILE A 225 -0.03 -5.34 0.15
N ALA A 226 0.51 -5.20 1.36
CA ALA A 226 1.82 -5.71 1.73
C ALA A 226 1.67 -7.07 2.42
N LEU A 227 2.28 -8.11 1.86
CA LEU A 227 2.42 -9.41 2.50
C LEU A 227 3.66 -9.40 3.38
N ILE A 228 3.53 -9.84 4.62
CA ILE A 228 4.57 -9.81 5.63
C ILE A 228 5.05 -11.22 5.93
N HIS A 229 6.32 -11.49 5.65
CA HIS A 229 6.97 -12.77 5.88
C HIS A 229 8.05 -12.61 6.95
N GLN A 230 7.66 -12.80 8.21
CA GLN A 230 8.59 -12.77 9.34
C GLN A 230 9.04 -14.18 9.70
N LYS A 231 10.37 -14.40 9.74
CA LYS A 231 10.95 -15.64 10.28
C LYS A 231 10.95 -15.58 11.80
N GLU A 232 10.62 -16.69 12.43
CA GLU A 232 10.59 -16.80 13.89
C GLU A 232 11.97 -16.49 14.50
N GLY A 233 12.00 -15.68 15.56
CA GLY A 233 13.23 -15.24 16.20
C GLY A 233 14.00 -14.12 15.49
N THR A 234 13.47 -13.56 14.39
CA THR A 234 14.10 -12.42 13.69
C THR A 234 13.39 -11.10 13.96
N GLU A 235 14.17 -10.03 14.17
CA GLU A 235 13.68 -8.64 14.28
C GLU A 235 13.55 -7.94 12.92
N SER A 236 13.40 -8.73 11.86
CA SER A 236 13.26 -8.28 10.47
C SER A 236 12.18 -9.10 9.79
N PHE A 237 11.59 -8.57 8.72
CA PHE A 237 10.67 -9.32 7.87
C PHE A 237 10.92 -9.01 6.41
N ASP A 238 10.59 -9.97 5.55
CA ASP A 238 10.49 -9.73 4.12
C ASP A 238 9.09 -9.21 3.80
N MET A 239 9.02 -8.18 2.96
CA MET A 239 7.79 -7.51 2.55
C MET A 239 7.67 -7.57 1.04
N GLU A 240 6.51 -7.98 0.55
CA GLU A 240 6.15 -7.91 -0.86
C GLU A 240 4.84 -7.15 -1.02
N THR A 241 4.83 -6.14 -1.88
CA THR A 241 3.66 -5.29 -2.08
C THR A 241 2.97 -5.57 -3.41
N TYR A 242 1.65 -5.49 -3.39
CA TYR A 242 0.79 -5.84 -4.50
C TYR A 242 -0.33 -4.81 -4.66
N THR A 243 -0.88 -4.71 -5.87
CA THR A 243 -2.15 -4.01 -6.14
C THR A 243 -3.03 -4.83 -7.06
N TYR A 244 -4.32 -4.52 -7.08
CA TYR A 244 -5.28 -5.12 -8.00
C TYR A 244 -5.32 -4.36 -9.33
N LEU A 245 -5.13 -5.10 -10.43
CA LEU A 245 -5.41 -4.59 -11.77
C LEU A 245 -6.88 -4.80 -12.10
N ASN A 246 -7.63 -3.70 -12.24
CA ASN A 246 -9.01 -3.76 -12.73
C ASN A 246 -9.01 -4.01 -14.25
N SER A 247 -9.54 -5.15 -14.70
CA SER A 247 -9.87 -5.35 -16.11
C SER A 247 -11.28 -4.82 -16.43
N ARG A 248 -11.51 -4.37 -17.68
CA ARG A 248 -12.85 -3.98 -18.19
C ARG A 248 -13.92 -5.09 -18.05
N PHE A 249 -13.50 -6.32 -17.79
CA PHE A 249 -14.35 -7.50 -17.65
C PHE A 249 -14.43 -8.03 -16.21
N GLY A 250 -13.97 -7.25 -15.21
CA GLY A 250 -14.11 -7.60 -13.79
C GLY A 250 -13.11 -8.64 -13.28
N ILE A 251 -12.01 -8.89 -14.00
CA ILE A 251 -10.94 -9.78 -13.55
C ILE A 251 -9.95 -8.95 -12.71
N SER A 252 -9.77 -9.35 -11.46
CA SER A 252 -8.83 -8.76 -10.50
C SER A 252 -7.61 -9.68 -10.38
N LYS A 253 -6.50 -9.31 -11.04
CA LYS A 253 -5.21 -10.00 -10.89
C LYS A 253 -4.31 -9.17 -9.97
N LEU A 254 -3.69 -9.81 -8.99
CA LEU A 254 -2.65 -9.19 -8.18
C LEU A 254 -1.41 -8.95 -9.04
N ILE A 255 -0.88 -7.75 -8.95
CA ILE A 255 0.37 -7.35 -9.58
C ILE A 255 1.35 -6.98 -8.48
N GLY A 256 2.47 -7.71 -8.42
CA GLY A 256 3.59 -7.35 -7.55
C GLY A 256 4.20 -6.03 -7.98
N LEU A 257 4.46 -5.16 -7.01
CA LEU A 257 4.96 -3.79 -7.19
C LEU A 257 6.44 -3.70 -6.79
N ASN A 258 6.74 -4.06 -5.55
CA ASN A 258 8.08 -4.03 -4.98
C ASN A 258 8.24 -5.06 -3.86
N SER A 259 9.49 -5.40 -3.58
CA SER A 259 9.88 -6.25 -2.47
C SER A 259 11.08 -5.67 -1.75
N MET A 260 11.19 -5.95 -0.44
CA MET A 260 12.33 -5.55 0.39
C MET A 260 12.35 -6.36 1.69
N ASN A 261 13.53 -6.48 2.31
CA ASN A 261 13.67 -6.86 3.70
C ASN A 261 13.68 -5.60 4.58
N VAL A 262 12.92 -5.59 5.66
CA VAL A 262 12.80 -4.46 6.59
C VAL A 262 13.35 -4.88 7.95
N SER A 263 14.23 -4.06 8.54
CA SER A 263 14.83 -4.32 9.85
C SER A 263 15.11 -3.02 10.60
N GLY A 264 15.30 -3.10 11.92
CA GLY A 264 15.75 -1.97 12.74
C GLY A 264 17.27 -1.83 12.84
N ASN A 265 18.03 -2.71 12.17
CA ASN A 265 19.48 -2.81 12.33
C ASN A 265 20.18 -2.29 11.07
N LEU A 266 20.89 -1.17 11.22
CA LEU A 266 21.68 -0.55 10.14
C LEU A 266 22.87 -1.44 9.76
N GLY A 267 23.25 -1.44 8.47
CA GLY A 267 24.56 -1.92 8.06
C GLY A 267 25.67 -0.90 8.35
N GLU A 268 26.93 -1.27 8.14
CA GLU A 268 28.07 -0.36 8.28
C GLU A 268 28.05 0.68 7.14
N TYR A 269 28.02 1.97 7.46
CA TYR A 269 27.92 3.05 6.45
C TYR A 269 28.98 4.15 6.59
N ARG A 270 29.84 4.12 7.62
CA ARG A 270 30.75 5.24 7.89
C ARG A 270 31.79 5.41 6.80
N HIS A 271 32.19 4.33 6.13
CA HIS A 271 33.08 4.40 4.97
C HIS A 271 32.52 5.26 3.83
N LEU A 272 31.19 5.42 3.73
CA LEU A 272 30.55 6.26 2.71
C LEU A 272 30.79 7.77 2.93
N LEU A 273 31.21 8.21 4.12
CA LEU A 273 31.56 9.62 4.35
C LEU A 273 32.76 10.07 3.52
N GLU A 274 33.62 9.14 3.09
CA GLU A 274 34.72 9.41 2.17
C GLU A 274 34.24 9.98 0.83
N MET A 275 33.00 9.70 0.43
CA MET A 275 32.38 10.25 -0.78
C MET A 275 32.27 11.77 -0.76
N MET A 276 32.25 12.42 0.41
CA MET A 276 32.20 13.88 0.51
C MET A 276 33.42 14.54 -0.17
N LYS A 277 34.53 13.81 -0.32
CA LYS A 277 35.75 14.28 -1.01
C LYS A 277 35.53 14.61 -2.49
N ILE A 278 34.42 14.19 -3.11
CA ILE A 278 34.11 14.59 -4.50
C ILE A 278 33.99 16.10 -4.66
N GLU A 279 33.66 16.86 -3.60
CA GLU A 279 33.60 18.32 -3.64
C GLU A 279 34.97 18.99 -3.87
N ASN A 280 36.07 18.25 -3.68
CA ASN A 280 37.44 18.75 -3.89
C ASN A 280 37.81 18.87 -5.38
N GLU A 281 37.04 18.26 -6.27
CA GLU A 281 37.21 18.38 -7.71
C GLU A 281 36.29 19.48 -8.28
N PRO A 282 36.66 20.11 -9.41
CA PRO A 282 35.76 21.00 -10.12
C PRO A 282 34.42 20.32 -10.44
N MET A 283 33.32 21.03 -10.23
CA MET A 283 31.98 20.54 -10.47
C MET A 283 31.16 21.61 -11.19
N GLU A 284 30.36 21.18 -12.16
CA GLU A 284 29.29 21.98 -12.76
C GLU A 284 28.21 22.22 -11.70
N GLU A 285 27.76 23.46 -11.54
CA GLU A 285 26.68 23.84 -10.62
C GLU A 285 25.42 24.24 -11.39
N GLY A 286 24.25 23.91 -10.85
CA GLY A 286 22.97 24.36 -11.39
C GLY A 286 21.82 24.21 -10.39
N PHE A 287 20.64 24.67 -10.80
CA PHE A 287 19.42 24.55 -10.02
C PHE A 287 18.64 23.30 -10.43
N THR A 288 18.19 22.53 -9.45
CA THR A 288 17.48 21.25 -9.68
C THR A 288 16.19 21.45 -10.48
N SER A 289 15.44 22.52 -10.19
CA SER A 289 14.20 22.86 -10.91
C SER A 289 14.43 23.22 -12.38
N GLU A 290 15.58 23.82 -12.72
CA GLU A 290 15.96 24.15 -14.10
C GLU A 290 16.36 22.88 -14.87
N SER A 291 17.15 21.99 -14.24
CA SER A 291 17.51 20.68 -14.80
C SER A 291 16.28 19.82 -15.08
N LEU A 292 15.37 19.68 -14.10
CA LEU A 292 14.14 18.91 -14.26
C LEU A 292 13.24 19.47 -15.37
N LYS A 293 13.10 20.80 -15.46
CA LYS A 293 12.33 21.45 -16.55
C LYS A 293 12.94 21.18 -17.92
N ALA A 294 14.25 21.33 -18.07
CA ALA A 294 14.94 21.06 -19.33
C ALA A 294 14.77 19.60 -19.76
N PHE A 295 14.80 18.67 -18.80
CA PHE A 295 14.63 17.25 -19.07
C PHE A 295 13.17 16.88 -19.41
N LEU A 296 12.19 17.44 -18.70
CA LEU A 296 10.76 17.27 -19.01
C LEU A 296 10.40 17.78 -20.43
N GLN A 297 11.04 18.86 -20.90
CA GLN A 297 10.84 19.38 -22.25
C GLN A 297 11.32 18.40 -23.34
N LYS A 298 12.39 17.65 -23.06
CA LYS A 298 12.93 16.64 -23.99
C LYS A 298 12.24 15.29 -23.87
N ASN A 299 11.82 14.92 -22.66
CA ASN A 299 11.29 13.62 -22.31
C ASN A 299 9.99 13.78 -21.49
N SER A 300 8.83 13.68 -22.15
CA SER A 300 7.52 13.81 -21.51
C SER A 300 7.23 12.73 -20.45
N ASN A 301 7.97 11.62 -20.48
CA ASN A 301 7.89 10.50 -19.54
C ASN A 301 8.93 10.62 -18.40
N SER A 302 9.34 11.83 -18.02
CA SER A 302 10.27 12.06 -16.91
C SER A 302 9.55 12.28 -15.58
N ILE A 303 10.27 12.09 -14.48
CA ILE A 303 9.75 12.40 -13.15
C ILE A 303 9.55 13.91 -13.00
N ASN A 304 8.40 14.29 -12.47
CA ASN A 304 7.99 15.63 -12.11
C ASN A 304 7.68 15.65 -10.60
N LEU A 305 8.43 16.47 -9.88
CA LEU A 305 8.39 16.56 -8.42
C LEU A 305 7.74 17.88 -8.01
N GLY A 306 6.73 17.79 -7.15
CA GLY A 306 6.04 18.94 -6.55
C GLY A 306 6.78 19.50 -5.34
N THR A 307 6.18 20.51 -4.71
CA THR A 307 6.77 21.30 -3.63
C THR A 307 7.06 20.52 -2.34
N LEU A 308 6.55 19.28 -2.26
CA LEU A 308 6.79 18.37 -1.14
C LEU A 308 8.16 17.69 -1.24
N PHE A 309 8.69 17.52 -2.45
CA PHE A 309 9.98 16.86 -2.69
C PHE A 309 11.11 17.87 -2.95
N ILE A 310 10.77 19.06 -3.45
CA ILE A 310 11.71 20.12 -3.82
C ILE A 310 11.13 21.45 -3.34
N ASP A 311 11.90 22.22 -2.58
CA ASP A 311 11.44 23.52 -2.07
C ASP A 311 11.17 24.51 -3.23
N GLU A 312 10.16 25.37 -3.11
CA GLU A 312 9.80 26.32 -4.18
C GLU A 312 10.92 27.28 -4.55
N LYS A 313 11.77 27.64 -3.57
CA LYS A 313 12.90 28.54 -3.78
C LYS A 313 14.03 27.77 -4.43
N LYS A 314 14.39 28.11 -5.67
CA LYS A 314 15.42 27.37 -6.41
C LYS A 314 16.78 27.37 -5.72
N GLU A 315 17.09 28.42 -4.95
CA GLU A 315 18.35 28.58 -4.18
C GLU A 315 18.45 27.56 -3.03
N ASN A 316 17.32 26.97 -2.66
CA ASN A 316 17.26 25.88 -1.69
C ASN A 316 17.55 24.51 -2.32
N ASN A 317 17.70 24.40 -3.65
CA ASN A 317 17.80 23.13 -4.36
C ASN A 317 18.92 23.16 -5.42
N ILE A 318 20.16 23.22 -4.95
CA ILE A 318 21.35 23.38 -5.79
C ILE A 318 21.99 22.01 -5.99
N TYR A 319 22.29 21.65 -7.24
CA TYR A 319 23.11 20.48 -7.52
C TYR A 319 24.50 20.92 -8.00
N ARG A 320 25.49 20.11 -7.66
CA ARG A 320 26.83 20.14 -8.23
C ARG A 320 27.19 18.75 -8.73
N ARG A 321 27.83 18.62 -9.89
CA ARG A 321 28.19 17.31 -10.44
C ARG A 321 29.45 17.34 -11.29
N ASN A 322 30.10 16.20 -11.41
CA ASN A 322 31.20 15.96 -12.34
C ASN A 322 31.14 14.50 -12.84
N LYS A 323 32.21 14.02 -13.49
CA LYS A 323 32.29 12.64 -14.01
C LYS A 323 32.19 11.53 -12.95
N ASN A 324 32.47 11.83 -11.68
CA ASN A 324 32.59 10.87 -10.60
C ASN A 324 31.30 10.79 -9.75
N GLY A 325 30.54 11.88 -9.65
CA GLY A 325 29.39 11.94 -8.77
C GLY A 325 28.68 13.30 -8.76
N ALA A 326 27.69 13.40 -7.87
CA ALA A 326 26.93 14.62 -7.64
C ALA A 326 26.73 14.90 -6.15
N VAL A 327 26.50 16.17 -5.86
CA VAL A 327 26.10 16.71 -4.57
C VAL A 327 24.79 17.45 -4.79
N PHE A 328 23.77 17.11 -4.00
CA PHE A 328 22.50 17.81 -3.98
C PHE A 328 22.36 18.52 -2.63
N SER A 329 22.50 19.85 -2.66
CA SER A 329 22.30 20.72 -1.50
C SER A 329 20.86 21.18 -1.45
N VAL A 330 20.10 20.60 -0.51
CA VAL A 330 18.65 20.76 -0.40
C VAL A 330 18.27 21.31 0.98
N VAL A 331 17.26 22.17 1.06
CA VAL A 331 16.64 22.57 2.34
C VAL A 331 15.32 21.81 2.48
N LEU A 332 15.00 21.33 3.69
CA LEU A 332 13.70 20.69 3.96
C LEU A 332 12.57 21.59 3.43
N PRO A 333 11.74 21.13 2.48
CA PRO A 333 10.71 21.95 1.88
C PRO A 333 9.73 22.47 2.93
N GLU A 334 9.36 23.75 2.82
CA GLU A 334 8.34 24.35 3.71
C GLU A 334 7.00 23.60 3.63
N GLU A 335 6.66 23.07 2.46
CA GLU A 335 5.46 22.26 2.22
C GLU A 335 5.37 21.05 3.17
N GLU A 336 6.49 20.39 3.51
CA GLU A 336 6.48 19.24 4.43
C GLU A 336 6.07 19.61 5.85
N LEU A 337 6.22 20.88 6.25
CA LEU A 337 5.87 21.37 7.59
C LEU A 337 4.42 21.85 7.68
N ILE A 338 3.87 22.38 6.59
CA ILE A 338 2.57 23.06 6.59
C ILE A 338 1.45 22.23 5.96
N ASN A 339 1.78 21.22 5.15
CA ASN A 339 0.78 20.43 4.44
C ASN A 339 0.07 19.45 5.38
N LYS A 340 -1.21 19.71 5.66
CA LYS A 340 -2.04 18.88 6.55
C LYS A 340 -2.23 17.43 6.08
N LYS A 341 -1.97 17.14 4.80
CA LYS A 341 -2.01 15.79 4.21
C LYS A 341 -0.65 15.07 4.26
N TYR A 342 0.36 15.72 4.83
CA TYR A 342 1.69 15.18 5.06
C TYR A 342 2.14 15.52 6.49
N ASN A 343 1.66 14.75 7.46
CA ASN A 343 1.96 15.00 8.86
C ASN A 343 3.36 14.48 9.21
N LEU A 344 4.37 15.35 9.09
CA LEU A 344 5.79 15.03 9.30
C LEU A 344 6.09 14.45 10.68
N ASP A 345 5.38 14.86 11.72
CA ASP A 345 5.59 14.36 13.08
C ASP A 345 5.25 12.88 13.20
N LYS A 346 4.26 12.40 12.42
CA LYS A 346 3.81 11.01 12.41
C LYS A 346 4.65 10.09 11.53
N LEU A 347 5.42 10.64 10.58
CA LEU A 347 6.26 9.87 9.68
C LEU A 347 7.54 9.41 10.38
N LEU A 348 7.93 8.16 10.14
CA LEU A 348 9.10 7.52 10.75
C LEU A 348 10.37 7.78 9.96
N ILE A 349 10.28 7.78 8.62
CA ILE A 349 11.46 7.94 7.75
C ILE A 349 11.48 9.24 6.97
N ASN A 350 10.41 10.04 7.02
CA ASN A 350 10.18 11.21 6.14
C ASN A 350 10.40 10.86 4.65
N PRO A 351 9.47 10.11 4.03
CA PRO A 351 9.67 9.52 2.71
C PRO A 351 9.91 10.54 1.60
N ALA A 352 9.21 11.69 1.56
CA ALA A 352 9.41 12.70 0.52
C ALA A 352 10.86 13.23 0.54
N PHE A 353 11.40 13.52 1.72
CA PHE A 353 12.78 13.99 1.84
C PHE A 353 13.81 12.86 1.64
N ALA A 354 13.51 11.63 2.06
CA ALA A 354 14.34 10.46 1.82
C ALA A 354 14.58 10.19 0.33
N ASP A 355 13.63 10.57 -0.53
CA ASP A 355 13.76 10.50 -2.00
C ASP A 355 14.93 11.31 -2.54
N SER A 356 15.42 12.31 -1.81
CA SER A 356 16.62 13.10 -2.18
C SER A 356 17.87 12.23 -2.43
N ILE A 357 17.95 11.04 -1.79
CA ILE A 357 19.00 10.05 -2.08
C ILE A 357 18.89 9.51 -3.51
N PHE A 358 17.66 9.25 -3.99
CA PHE A 358 17.43 8.84 -5.37
C PHE A 358 17.54 10.01 -6.33
N GLN A 359 17.14 11.21 -5.93
CA GLN A 359 17.27 12.42 -6.75
C GLN A 359 18.74 12.77 -7.03
N VAL A 360 19.66 12.67 -6.06
CA VAL A 360 21.08 12.95 -6.31
C VAL A 360 21.69 11.93 -7.28
N CYS A 361 21.33 10.64 -7.17
CA CYS A 361 21.69 9.62 -8.15
C CYS A 361 21.09 9.93 -9.54
N GLY A 362 19.84 10.39 -9.59
CA GLY A 362 19.15 10.83 -10.81
C GLY A 362 19.87 11.99 -11.50
N LEU A 363 20.21 13.04 -10.75
CA LEU A 363 20.92 14.23 -11.23
C LEU A 363 22.28 13.88 -11.85
N HIS A 364 23.00 12.92 -11.27
CA HIS A 364 24.25 12.42 -11.85
C HIS A 364 24.01 11.45 -13.01
N SER A 365 22.98 10.61 -12.97
CA SER A 365 22.68 9.68 -14.06
C SER A 365 22.38 10.39 -15.38
N GLN A 366 21.91 11.64 -15.31
CA GLN A 366 21.67 12.54 -16.44
C GLN A 366 22.94 13.31 -16.88
N PHE A 367 24.06 13.20 -16.16
CA PHE A 367 25.32 13.80 -16.58
C PHE A 367 25.74 13.22 -17.94
N GLU A 368 25.85 14.10 -18.94
CA GLU A 368 26.18 13.76 -20.34
C GLU A 368 25.26 12.69 -20.96
N SER A 369 24.00 12.58 -20.50
CA SER A 369 23.03 11.63 -21.03
C SER A 369 21.65 12.28 -21.20
N GLU A 370 21.00 11.98 -22.32
CA GLU A 370 19.63 12.43 -22.60
C GLU A 370 18.58 11.37 -22.23
N VAL A 371 19.01 10.22 -21.70
CA VAL A 371 18.15 9.07 -21.38
C VAL A 371 17.67 9.16 -19.93
N VAL A 372 16.42 8.74 -19.68
CA VAL A 372 15.83 8.71 -18.35
C VAL A 372 16.30 7.45 -17.61
N PHE A 373 16.93 7.63 -16.46
CA PHE A 373 17.24 6.54 -15.54
C PHE A 373 16.35 6.65 -14.29
N LEU A 374 15.71 5.54 -13.89
CA LEU A 374 14.99 5.47 -12.61
C LEU A 374 15.58 4.39 -11.70
N PRO A 375 15.43 4.53 -10.36
CA PRO A 375 15.79 3.48 -9.43
C PRO A 375 15.08 2.17 -9.77
N TRP A 376 15.83 1.07 -9.80
CA TRP A 376 15.30 -0.27 -10.04
C TRP A 376 15.61 -1.22 -8.89
N GLN A 377 16.83 -1.18 -8.34
CA GLN A 377 17.23 -2.01 -7.21
C GLN A 377 18.12 -1.22 -6.25
N VAL A 378 18.06 -1.55 -4.96
CA VAL A 378 18.96 -1.01 -3.92
C VAL A 378 19.38 -2.16 -3.01
N GLU A 379 20.68 -2.31 -2.78
CA GLU A 379 21.17 -3.36 -1.88
C GLU A 379 20.80 -3.06 -0.43
N GLU A 380 21.04 -1.83 0.01
CA GLU A 380 20.75 -1.38 1.36
C GLU A 380 20.40 0.11 1.36
N PHE A 381 19.32 0.49 2.04
CA PHE A 381 18.98 1.88 2.36
C PHE A 381 18.80 1.98 3.87
N GLY A 382 19.57 2.86 4.52
CA GLY A 382 19.49 3.07 5.95
C GLY A 382 18.96 4.45 6.31
N VAL A 383 18.08 4.47 7.30
CA VAL A 383 17.56 5.66 7.97
C VAL A 383 18.23 5.75 9.33
N VAL A 384 19.21 6.63 9.44
CA VAL A 384 19.96 6.87 10.68
C VAL A 384 19.19 7.85 11.56
N LYS A 385 18.73 8.95 10.98
CA LYS A 385 17.92 9.99 11.61
C LYS A 385 17.13 10.73 10.54
N ALA A 386 15.82 10.48 10.50
CA ALA A 386 14.91 11.13 9.56
C ALA A 386 14.93 12.67 9.78
N PRO A 387 15.23 13.48 8.75
CA PRO A 387 15.10 14.93 8.80
C PRO A 387 13.67 15.37 9.09
N LYS A 388 13.53 16.22 10.12
CA LYS A 388 12.28 16.90 10.47
C LYS A 388 12.44 18.40 10.74
N GLU A 389 13.69 18.88 10.71
CA GLU A 389 14.04 20.27 11.00
C GLU A 389 14.35 21.00 9.70
N ARG A 390 13.83 22.24 9.56
CA ARG A 390 14.10 23.05 8.37
C ARG A 390 15.49 23.65 8.41
N MET A 391 16.43 22.95 7.80
CA MET A 391 17.82 23.34 7.62
C MET A 391 18.34 22.82 6.28
N ARG A 392 19.58 23.12 5.92
CA ARG A 392 20.23 22.55 4.73
C ARG A 392 20.75 21.14 5.00
N TYR A 393 20.63 20.31 3.98
CA TYR A 393 21.16 18.97 3.91
C TYR A 393 21.97 18.85 2.63
N LYS A 394 22.95 17.95 2.65
CA LYS A 394 23.72 17.59 1.46
C LYS A 394 23.60 16.09 1.25
N ALA A 395 23.01 15.70 0.13
CA ALA A 395 23.09 14.34 -0.38
C ALA A 395 24.25 14.24 -1.36
N TYR A 396 25.04 13.18 -1.26
CA TYR A 396 26.17 12.89 -2.14
C TYR A 396 25.88 11.56 -2.84
N SER A 397 26.20 11.45 -4.12
CA SER A 397 26.22 10.18 -4.84
C SER A 397 27.55 10.00 -5.57
N VAL A 398 28.14 8.81 -5.50
CA VAL A 398 29.36 8.46 -6.23
C VAL A 398 29.06 7.29 -7.17
N LEU A 399 29.43 7.46 -8.44
CA LEU A 399 29.31 6.42 -9.46
C LEU A 399 30.34 5.31 -9.20
N LYS A 400 29.86 4.08 -9.06
CA LYS A 400 30.71 2.89 -8.88
C LYS A 400 30.89 2.11 -10.16
N HIS A 401 29.82 2.01 -10.93
CA HIS A 401 29.76 1.21 -12.13
C HIS A 401 28.78 1.85 -13.11
N LYS A 402 29.11 1.80 -14.40
CA LYS A 402 28.21 2.16 -15.48
C LYS A 402 28.37 1.18 -16.63
N ASP A 403 27.24 0.79 -17.20
CA ASP A 403 27.13 0.20 -18.53
C ASP A 403 26.06 0.98 -19.33
N ASP A 404 25.67 0.48 -20.50
CA ASP A 404 24.74 1.17 -21.40
C ASP A 404 23.31 1.27 -20.85
N GLU A 405 22.91 0.36 -19.94
CA GLU A 405 21.54 0.27 -19.41
C GLU A 405 21.44 0.63 -17.92
N ILE A 406 22.53 0.50 -17.17
CA ILE A 406 22.56 0.58 -15.71
C ILE A 406 23.71 1.47 -15.22
N LYS A 407 23.38 2.36 -14.28
CA LYS A 407 24.37 3.09 -13.47
C LYS A 407 24.18 2.73 -12.00
N VAL A 408 25.28 2.42 -11.31
CA VAL A 408 25.27 2.00 -9.91
C VAL A 408 25.96 3.03 -9.03
N TYR A 409 25.28 3.43 -7.96
CA TYR A 409 25.72 4.47 -7.05
C TYR A 409 25.76 3.99 -5.60
N ASP A 410 26.71 4.51 -4.82
CA ASP A 410 26.49 4.68 -3.38
C ASP A 410 26.07 6.13 -3.12
N ALA A 411 25.27 6.34 -2.08
CA ALA A 411 24.78 7.65 -1.70
C ALA A 411 24.69 7.85 -0.19
N ILE A 412 24.88 9.07 0.29
CA ILE A 412 24.78 9.43 1.71
C ILE A 412 24.24 10.84 1.85
N MET A 413 23.41 11.08 2.86
CA MET A 413 22.92 12.41 3.23
C MET A 413 23.39 12.79 4.62
N VAL A 414 23.89 14.01 4.75
CA VAL A 414 24.22 14.66 6.03
C VAL A 414 23.48 15.98 6.19
N ASN A 415 23.23 16.39 7.42
CA ASN A 415 22.72 17.74 7.74
C ASN A 415 23.85 18.78 7.84
N GLU A 416 23.54 20.06 8.10
CA GLU A 416 24.53 21.13 8.30
C GLU A 416 25.55 20.86 9.42
N LYS A 417 25.21 19.96 10.36
CA LYS A 417 26.10 19.54 11.46
C LYS A 417 26.97 18.33 11.10
N ASN A 418 26.94 17.89 9.83
CA ASN A 418 27.58 16.66 9.33
C ASN A 418 27.10 15.37 10.02
N GLU A 419 25.90 15.38 10.62
CA GLU A 419 25.26 14.16 11.12
C GLU A 419 24.64 13.41 9.94
N VAL A 420 24.88 12.10 9.85
CA VAL A 420 24.29 11.24 8.81
C VAL A 420 22.79 11.08 9.06
N CYS A 421 21.98 11.37 8.04
CA CYS A 421 20.53 11.19 8.06
C CYS A 421 20.12 9.91 7.36
N TYR A 422 20.60 9.73 6.12
CA TYR A 422 20.32 8.58 5.26
C TYR A 422 21.58 8.08 4.58
N TYR A 423 21.58 6.82 4.17
CA TYR A 423 22.54 6.29 3.20
C TYR A 423 21.88 5.25 2.31
N ALA A 424 22.46 5.02 1.14
CA ALA A 424 22.10 3.91 0.28
C ALA A 424 23.34 3.31 -0.38
N LYS A 425 23.35 1.99 -0.52
CA LYS A 425 24.43 1.23 -1.16
C LYS A 425 23.93 0.57 -2.42
N ASN A 426 24.77 0.60 -3.46
CA ASN A 426 24.53 -0.05 -4.74
C ASN A 426 23.12 0.25 -5.30
N VAL A 427 22.73 1.52 -5.30
CA VAL A 427 21.54 2.03 -5.96
C VAL A 427 21.71 1.84 -7.46
N LYS A 428 20.97 0.90 -8.04
CA LYS A 428 20.96 0.64 -9.48
C LYS A 428 19.88 1.50 -10.13
N MET A 429 20.34 2.42 -10.96
CA MET A 429 19.51 3.26 -11.82
C MET A 429 19.48 2.62 -13.21
N ARG A 430 18.30 2.29 -13.72
CA ARG A 430 18.12 1.62 -15.02
C ARG A 430 17.46 2.56 -16.03
N VAL A 431 17.91 2.51 -17.28
CA VAL A 431 17.26 3.18 -18.41
C VAL A 431 15.77 2.78 -18.50
N ILE A 432 14.91 3.77 -18.77
CA ILE A 432 13.54 3.53 -19.19
C ILE A 432 13.44 3.82 -20.68
N HIS A 433 13.19 2.77 -21.46
CA HIS A 433 12.78 2.91 -22.85
C HIS A 433 11.32 3.38 -22.88
N SER A 434 11.11 4.53 -23.51
CA SER A 434 9.81 5.19 -23.69
C SER A 434 8.84 4.39 -24.54
#